data_AF-A0A7J5WD31-F1
#
_entry.id   AF-A0A7J5WD31-F1
#
_cell.length_a   1.000
_cell.length_b   1.000
_cell.length_c   1.000
_cell.angle_alpha   90.00
_cell.angle_beta   90.00
_cell.angle_gamma   90.00
#
_symmetry.space_group_name_H-M   'P 1'
#
loop_
_entity.id
_entity.type
_entity.pdbx_description
1 polymer ?
#
loop_
_entity_poly.entity_id
_entity_poly.type
_entity_poly.pdbx_seq_one_letter_code
_entity_poly.pdbx_strand_id
1 'polypeptide(L)'
;MRENFRQEMRDLKVSVLDIGRSIVDVTKLSVKALVEGDVDLAEQVIANDDDIDTRCLAIEEHSLEIIATQFPVARDLRLLHSLGYIAMHFERMGDLGVNISKAARRTASRRGPQTLYDLIQAQGNLVHRVLEAMLEALEKNDLELARKLQDLDEPIDHLFKQFFRELARLQDEEDIEWASSMVLASRYLERIADHAVDIGDRITYMVTGQFEAPPEEEA
;
A
#
# COMPACT_ATOMS: atom_id res chain seq x y z
N MET A 1 -24.37 19.47 18.21
CA MET A 1 -24.49 19.44 16.74
C MET A 1 -23.11 19.56 16.08
N ARG A 2 -22.40 20.70 16.16
CA ARG A 2 -21.04 20.80 15.58
C ARG A 2 -19.97 19.93 16.27
N GLU A 3 -20.11 19.64 17.56
CA GLU A 3 -19.14 18.78 18.25
C GLU A 3 -19.27 17.30 17.85
N ASN A 4 -20.51 16.78 17.77
CA ASN A 4 -20.76 15.42 17.29
C ASN A 4 -20.23 15.22 15.87
N PHE A 5 -20.51 16.15 14.95
CA PHE A 5 -19.96 16.11 13.59
C PHE A 5 -18.42 16.10 13.57
N ARG A 6 -17.77 16.94 14.40
CA ARG A 6 -16.30 16.94 14.51
C ARG A 6 -15.77 15.64 15.10
N GLN A 7 -16.50 15.02 16.02
CA GLN A 7 -16.15 13.72 16.57
C GLN A 7 -16.27 12.63 15.51
N GLU A 8 -17.37 12.57 14.77
CA GLU A 8 -17.57 11.63 13.65
C GLU A 8 -16.45 11.72 12.61
N MET A 9 -16.04 12.93 12.21
CA MET A 9 -14.89 13.10 11.30
C MET A 9 -13.56 12.61 11.90
N ARG A 10 -13.35 12.80 13.22
CA ARG A 10 -12.16 12.28 13.90
C ARG A 10 -12.18 10.76 13.93
N ASP A 11 -13.31 10.17 14.29
CA ASP A 11 -13.49 8.72 14.38
C ASP A 11 -13.29 8.06 13.02
N LEU A 12 -13.83 8.65 11.95
CA LEU A 12 -13.60 8.19 10.58
C LEU A 12 -12.10 8.24 10.20
N LYS A 13 -11.39 9.32 10.54
CA LYS A 13 -9.94 9.42 10.30
C LYS A 13 -9.17 8.35 11.08
N VAL A 14 -9.55 8.09 12.34
CA VAL A 14 -8.93 7.03 13.15
C VAL A 14 -9.13 5.66 12.50
N SER A 15 -10.34 5.35 12.05
CA SER A 15 -10.64 4.09 11.36
C SER A 15 -9.81 3.91 10.08
N VAL A 16 -9.62 4.98 9.29
CA VAL A 16 -8.73 4.95 8.11
C VAL A 16 -7.28 4.66 8.52
N LEU A 17 -6.76 5.31 9.56
CA LEU A 17 -5.41 5.04 10.06
C LEU A 17 -5.24 3.59 10.57
N ASP A 18 -6.27 3.03 11.20
CA ASP A 18 -6.26 1.64 11.65
C ASP A 18 -6.24 0.64 10.47
N ILE A 19 -6.92 0.95 9.38
CA ILE A 19 -6.81 0.15 8.14
C ILE A 19 -5.40 0.27 7.59
N GLY A 20 -4.86 1.49 7.51
CA GLY A 20 -3.49 1.72 7.04
C GLY A 20 -2.42 0.94 7.84
N ARG A 21 -2.56 0.84 9.17
CA ARG A 21 -1.70 -0.02 10.01
C ARG A 21 -1.84 -1.50 9.63
N SER A 22 -3.05 -1.94 9.33
CA SER A 22 -3.31 -3.32 8.86
C SER A 22 -2.61 -3.58 7.52
N ILE A 23 -2.56 -2.60 6.61
CA ILE A 23 -1.84 -2.70 5.33
C ILE A 23 -0.32 -2.81 5.51
N VAL A 24 0.25 -2.06 6.46
CA VAL A 24 1.66 -2.19 6.83
C VAL A 24 1.97 -3.61 7.27
N ASP A 25 1.13 -4.18 8.13
CA ASP A 25 1.29 -5.55 8.62
C ASP A 25 1.10 -6.58 7.52
N VAL A 26 0.04 -6.47 6.70
CA VAL A 26 -0.22 -7.35 5.55
C VAL A 26 0.98 -7.39 4.62
N THR A 27 1.54 -6.23 4.26
CA THR A 27 2.69 -6.15 3.36
C THR A 27 3.90 -6.86 3.98
N LYS A 28 4.19 -6.58 5.25
CA LYS A 28 5.32 -7.19 5.97
C LYS A 28 5.19 -8.72 6.09
N LEU A 29 4.01 -9.21 6.47
CA LEU A 29 3.74 -10.63 6.63
C LEU A 29 3.76 -11.36 5.28
N SER A 30 3.24 -10.73 4.22
CA SER A 30 3.26 -11.29 2.86
C SER A 30 4.69 -11.48 2.34
N VAL A 31 5.57 -10.49 2.53
CA VAL A 31 6.98 -10.59 2.17
C VAL A 31 7.66 -11.68 2.98
N LYS A 32 7.43 -11.72 4.29
CA LYS A 32 7.99 -12.75 5.17
C LYS A 32 7.57 -14.16 4.72
N ALA A 33 6.28 -14.35 4.46
CA ALA A 33 5.74 -15.63 3.99
C ALA A 33 6.39 -16.08 2.69
N LEU A 34 6.60 -15.15 1.75
CA LEU A 34 7.26 -15.44 0.48
C LEU A 34 8.73 -15.80 0.64
N VAL A 35 9.49 -15.03 1.43
CA VAL A 35 10.93 -15.21 1.60
C VAL A 35 11.26 -16.46 2.42
N GLU A 36 10.48 -16.74 3.46
CA GLU A 36 10.70 -17.90 4.33
C GLU A 36 9.99 -19.17 3.83
N GLY A 37 9.13 -19.07 2.82
CA GLY A 37 8.30 -20.19 2.36
C GLY A 37 7.23 -20.61 3.37
N ASP A 38 6.80 -19.70 4.24
CA ASP A 38 5.83 -19.96 5.31
C ASP A 38 4.40 -19.92 4.75
N VAL A 39 3.86 -21.11 4.46
CA VAL A 39 2.50 -21.29 3.92
C VAL A 39 1.43 -20.91 4.95
N ASP A 40 1.65 -21.20 6.22
CA ASP A 40 0.67 -20.91 7.28
C ASP A 40 0.53 -19.40 7.46
N LEU A 41 1.63 -18.66 7.35
CA LEU A 41 1.59 -17.20 7.36
C LEU A 41 0.91 -16.63 6.11
N ALA A 42 1.14 -17.21 4.93
CA ALA A 42 0.46 -16.81 3.70
C ALA A 42 -1.06 -16.98 3.80
N GLU A 43 -1.53 -18.12 4.33
CA GLU A 43 -2.97 -18.37 4.52
C GLU A 43 -3.59 -17.41 5.54
N GLN A 44 -2.86 -17.02 6.60
CA GLN A 44 -3.33 -16.01 7.54
C GLN A 44 -3.56 -14.65 6.88
N VAL A 45 -2.65 -14.21 6.01
CA VAL A 45 -2.85 -12.96 5.26
C VAL A 45 -4.07 -13.05 4.36
N ILE A 46 -4.19 -14.15 3.61
CA ILE A 46 -5.32 -14.37 2.68
C ILE A 46 -6.66 -14.37 3.43
N ALA A 47 -6.72 -15.00 4.60
CA ALA A 47 -7.96 -15.10 5.39
C ALA A 47 -8.39 -13.78 6.04
N ASN A 48 -7.47 -12.83 6.24
CA ASN A 48 -7.75 -11.55 6.88
C ASN A 48 -8.16 -10.45 5.89
N ASP A 49 -8.11 -10.72 4.58
CA ASP A 49 -8.42 -9.75 3.51
C ASP A 49 -9.87 -9.25 3.57
N ASP A 50 -10.83 -10.16 3.79
CA ASP A 50 -12.26 -9.85 3.88
C ASP A 50 -12.57 -8.82 4.99
N ASP A 51 -11.80 -8.81 6.10
CA ASP A 51 -11.93 -7.81 7.17
C ASP A 51 -11.51 -6.42 6.69
N ILE A 52 -10.40 -6.33 5.97
CA ILE A 52 -9.89 -5.07 5.43
C ILE A 52 -10.89 -4.50 4.42
N ASP A 53 -11.37 -5.33 3.49
CA ASP A 53 -12.38 -4.94 2.50
C ASP A 53 -13.66 -4.41 3.16
N THR A 54 -14.16 -5.14 4.16
CA THR A 54 -15.35 -4.74 4.92
C THR A 54 -15.15 -3.39 5.61
N ARG A 55 -13.98 -3.17 6.21
CA ARG A 55 -13.65 -1.90 6.88
C ARG A 55 -13.49 -0.76 5.88
N CYS A 56 -12.89 -0.99 4.72
CA CYS A 56 -12.80 0.00 3.64
C CYS A 56 -14.18 0.41 3.12
N LEU A 57 -15.08 -0.54 2.89
CA LEU A 57 -16.48 -0.26 2.51
C LEU A 57 -17.20 0.55 3.58
N ALA A 58 -17.01 0.20 4.86
CA ALA A 58 -17.61 0.95 5.97
C ALA A 58 -17.11 2.42 6.02
N ILE A 59 -15.86 2.71 5.64
CA ILE A 59 -15.37 4.09 5.51
C ILE A 59 -16.13 4.84 4.41
N GLU A 60 -16.34 4.21 3.25
CA GLU A 60 -17.04 4.83 2.13
C GLU A 60 -18.50 5.13 2.49
N GLU A 61 -19.21 4.15 3.05
CA GLU A 61 -20.60 4.30 3.49
C GLU A 61 -20.74 5.42 4.55
N HIS A 62 -19.91 5.38 5.59
CA HIS A 62 -19.96 6.39 6.65
C HIS A 62 -19.58 7.79 6.14
N SER A 63 -18.64 7.90 5.20
CA SER A 63 -18.30 9.18 4.56
C SER A 63 -19.51 9.77 3.83
N LEU A 64 -20.25 8.95 3.08
CA LEU A 64 -21.46 9.37 2.36
C LEU A 64 -22.60 9.75 3.32
N GLU A 65 -22.78 9.00 4.41
CA GLU A 65 -23.76 9.32 5.45
C GLU A 65 -23.49 10.68 6.10
N ILE A 66 -22.23 10.98 6.45
CA ILE A 66 -21.85 12.29 7.00
C ILE A 66 -22.14 13.39 5.98
N ILE A 67 -21.81 13.19 4.70
CA ILE A 67 -22.08 14.17 3.64
C ILE A 67 -23.59 14.44 3.52
N ALA A 68 -24.40 13.38 3.50
CA ALA A 68 -25.84 13.47 3.32
C ALA A 68 -26.57 14.11 4.52
N THR A 69 -26.07 13.91 5.74
CA THR A 69 -26.74 14.36 6.97
C THR A 69 -26.23 15.71 7.48
N GLN A 70 -24.96 16.04 7.24
CA GLN A 70 -24.33 17.24 7.82
C GLN A 70 -24.04 18.35 6.79
N PHE A 71 -24.15 18.08 5.49
CA PHE A 71 -23.88 19.03 4.40
C PHE A 71 -22.53 19.77 4.54
N PRO A 72 -21.41 19.05 4.71
CA PRO A 72 -20.09 19.65 4.89
C PRO A 72 -19.66 20.44 3.65
N VAL A 73 -18.88 21.50 3.85
CA VAL A 73 -18.41 22.38 2.77
C VAL A 73 -16.90 22.57 2.82
N ALA A 74 -16.32 22.91 1.67
CA ALA A 74 -14.91 23.25 1.51
C ALA A 74 -13.96 22.24 2.17
N ARG A 75 -13.33 22.60 3.30
CA ARG A 75 -12.33 21.78 3.99
C ARG A 75 -12.91 20.44 4.47
N ASP A 76 -14.10 20.45 5.04
CA ASP A 76 -14.69 19.25 5.65
C ASP A 76 -15.11 18.24 4.56
N LEU A 77 -15.66 18.74 3.44
CA LEU A 77 -15.96 17.90 2.28
C LEU A 77 -14.70 17.32 1.65
N ARG A 78 -13.63 18.11 1.53
CA ARG A 78 -12.33 17.62 1.02
C ARG A 78 -11.75 16.53 1.91
N LEU A 79 -11.86 16.67 3.23
CA LEU A 79 -11.41 15.64 4.18
C LEU A 79 -12.16 14.34 3.94
N LEU A 80 -13.49 14.36 3.96
CA LEU A 80 -14.32 13.15 3.77
C LEU A 80 -14.05 12.46 2.43
N HIS A 81 -14.00 13.24 1.35
CA HIS A 81 -13.68 12.70 0.03
C HIS A 81 -12.27 12.08 -0.02
N SER A 82 -11.28 12.72 0.62
CA SER A 82 -9.91 12.21 0.66
C SER A 82 -9.79 10.94 1.49
N LEU A 83 -10.52 10.83 2.61
CA LEU A 83 -10.54 9.61 3.43
C LEU A 83 -11.13 8.41 2.67
N GLY A 84 -12.23 8.62 1.94
CA GLY A 84 -12.79 7.57 1.07
C GLY A 84 -11.83 7.15 -0.04
N TYR A 85 -11.17 8.11 -0.69
CA TYR A 85 -10.13 7.82 -1.70
C TYR A 85 -8.98 6.99 -1.10
N ILE A 86 -8.48 7.37 0.07
CA ILE A 86 -7.39 6.66 0.75
C ILE A 86 -7.82 5.23 1.12
N ALA A 87 -9.05 5.04 1.61
CA ALA A 87 -9.57 3.70 1.90
C ALA A 87 -9.60 2.79 0.66
N MET A 88 -9.97 3.33 -0.51
CA MET A 88 -9.88 2.59 -1.77
C MET A 88 -8.43 2.19 -2.09
N HIS A 89 -7.44 3.06 -1.88
CA HIS A 89 -6.03 2.70 -2.08
C HIS A 89 -5.55 1.64 -1.08
N PHE A 90 -6.05 1.66 0.16
CA PHE A 90 -5.74 0.61 1.13
C PHE A 90 -6.31 -0.75 0.73
N GLU A 91 -7.54 -0.83 0.22
CA GLU A 91 -8.08 -2.08 -0.37
C GLU A 91 -7.15 -2.61 -1.48
N ARG A 92 -6.75 -1.75 -2.42
CA ARG A 92 -5.79 -2.14 -3.49
C ARG A 92 -4.46 -2.64 -2.95
N MET A 93 -3.93 -2.02 -1.90
CA MET A 93 -2.69 -2.50 -1.27
C MET A 93 -2.87 -3.85 -0.57
N GLY A 94 -4.02 -4.08 0.08
CA GLY A 94 -4.38 -5.35 0.70
C GLY A 94 -4.42 -6.48 -0.32
N ASP A 95 -5.14 -6.26 -1.42
CA ASP A 95 -5.21 -7.11 -2.61
C ASP A 95 -3.81 -7.53 -3.11
N LEU A 96 -2.90 -6.56 -3.21
CA LEU A 96 -1.53 -6.80 -3.65
C LEU A 96 -0.74 -7.67 -2.64
N GLY A 97 -0.90 -7.42 -1.34
CA GLY A 97 -0.34 -8.27 -0.28
C GLY A 97 -0.87 -9.71 -0.33
N VAL A 98 -2.17 -9.88 -0.54
CA VAL A 98 -2.79 -11.19 -0.77
C VAL A 98 -2.23 -11.90 -2.00
N ASN A 99 -1.98 -11.16 -3.09
CA ASN A 99 -1.37 -11.75 -4.28
C ASN A 99 0.09 -12.19 -4.05
N ILE A 100 0.85 -11.45 -3.24
CA ILE A 100 2.19 -11.88 -2.77
C ILE A 100 2.06 -13.16 -1.93
N SER A 101 1.09 -13.24 -1.02
CA SER A 101 0.85 -14.44 -0.20
C SER A 101 0.41 -15.65 -1.03
N LYS A 102 -0.43 -15.45 -2.06
CA LYS A 102 -0.77 -16.48 -3.05
C LYS A 102 0.47 -16.93 -3.84
N ALA A 103 1.43 -16.04 -4.12
CA ALA A 103 2.71 -16.41 -4.72
C ALA A 103 3.58 -17.23 -3.75
N ALA A 104 3.63 -16.87 -2.47
CA ALA A 104 4.34 -17.61 -1.43
C ALA A 104 3.85 -19.06 -1.36
N ARG A 105 2.53 -19.27 -1.27
CA ARG A 105 1.92 -20.61 -1.27
C ARG A 105 2.26 -21.43 -2.50
N ARG A 106 2.24 -20.81 -3.69
CA ARG A 106 2.57 -21.49 -4.98
C ARG A 106 4.04 -21.87 -5.09
N THR A 107 4.91 -21.19 -4.35
CA THR A 107 6.37 -21.33 -4.47
C THR A 107 7.03 -21.99 -3.27
N ALA A 108 6.30 -22.27 -2.19
CA ALA A 108 6.84 -22.86 -0.96
C ALA A 108 7.57 -24.20 -1.15
N SER A 109 7.15 -25.05 -2.10
CA SER A 109 7.82 -26.32 -2.42
C SER A 109 8.92 -26.19 -3.47
N ARG A 110 9.13 -24.99 -4.00
CA ARG A 110 10.06 -24.69 -5.10
C ARG A 110 11.31 -24.02 -4.55
N ARG A 111 12.42 -24.19 -5.26
CA ARG A 111 13.68 -23.56 -4.92
C ARG A 111 14.10 -22.66 -6.07
N GLY A 112 14.53 -21.45 -5.72
CA GLY A 112 15.22 -20.56 -6.65
C GLY A 112 16.39 -19.88 -5.96
N PRO A 113 17.15 -19.05 -6.70
CA PRO A 113 18.36 -18.44 -6.18
C PRO A 113 18.10 -17.55 -4.95
N GLN A 114 18.91 -17.75 -3.89
CA GLN A 114 18.82 -16.94 -2.66
C GLN A 114 18.94 -15.44 -2.94
N THR A 115 19.77 -15.05 -3.92
CA THR A 115 19.94 -13.67 -4.36
C THR A 115 18.62 -12.98 -4.72
N LEU A 116 17.66 -13.70 -5.32
CA LEU A 116 16.37 -13.12 -5.70
C LEU A 116 15.45 -12.93 -4.49
N TYR A 117 15.49 -13.84 -3.52
CA TYR A 117 14.79 -13.67 -2.24
C TYR A 117 15.36 -12.50 -1.42
N ASP A 118 16.69 -12.33 -1.41
CA ASP A 118 17.35 -11.22 -0.72
C ASP A 118 16.95 -9.86 -1.33
N LEU A 119 16.79 -9.80 -2.66
CA LEU A 119 16.29 -8.60 -3.35
C LEU A 119 14.84 -8.29 -3.01
N ILE A 120 13.97 -9.30 -2.98
CA ILE A 120 12.57 -9.15 -2.55
C ILE A 120 12.49 -8.68 -1.09
N GLN A 121 13.31 -9.25 -0.20
CA GLN A 121 13.36 -8.84 1.20
C GLN A 121 13.82 -7.38 1.35
N ALA A 122 14.86 -6.98 0.60
CA ALA A 122 15.33 -5.60 0.57
C ALA A 122 14.25 -4.64 0.04
N GLN A 123 13.55 -5.03 -1.03
CA GLN A 123 12.44 -4.26 -1.58
C GLN A 123 11.30 -4.11 -0.57
N GLY A 124 10.88 -5.19 0.07
CA GLY A 124 9.86 -5.17 1.11
C GLY A 124 10.21 -4.28 2.31
N ASN A 125 11.48 -4.24 2.71
CA ASN A 125 11.95 -3.36 3.78
C ASN A 125 11.84 -1.87 3.39
N LEU A 126 12.06 -1.52 2.12
CA LEU A 126 11.88 -0.15 1.65
C LEU A 126 10.39 0.22 1.55
N VAL A 127 9.56 -0.67 0.98
CA VAL A 127 8.10 -0.49 0.94
C VAL A 127 7.55 -0.26 2.36
N HIS A 128 7.99 -1.05 3.34
CA HIS A 128 7.58 -0.86 4.74
C HIS A 128 7.87 0.56 5.25
N ARG A 129 9.06 1.11 4.96
CA ARG A 129 9.43 2.48 5.34
C ARG A 129 8.59 3.54 4.64
N VAL A 130 8.27 3.35 3.36
CA VAL A 130 7.38 4.24 2.61
C VAL A 130 5.97 4.24 3.22
N LEU A 131 5.44 3.06 3.56
CA LEU A 131 4.13 2.95 4.18
C LEU A 131 4.09 3.59 5.58
N GLU A 132 5.12 3.40 6.41
CA GLU A 132 5.23 4.09 7.70
C GLU A 132 5.25 5.61 7.55
N ALA A 133 6.03 6.13 6.59
CA ALA A 133 6.07 7.56 6.29
C ALA A 133 4.72 8.09 5.79
N MET A 134 4.01 7.32 4.96
CA MET A 134 2.68 7.67 4.45
C MET A 134 1.64 7.73 5.58
N LEU A 135 1.67 6.79 6.54
CA LEU A 135 0.80 6.85 7.71
C LEU A 135 1.12 8.03 8.62
N GLU A 136 2.40 8.31 8.86
CA GLU A 136 2.81 9.47 9.65
C GLU A 136 2.35 10.78 8.99
N ALA A 137 2.52 10.90 7.67
CA ALA A 137 2.06 12.04 6.89
C ALA A 137 0.54 12.21 7.00
N LEU A 138 -0.23 11.12 6.89
CA LEU A 138 -1.68 11.13 7.02
C LEU A 138 -2.12 11.52 8.43
N GLU A 139 -1.52 10.93 9.46
CA GLU A 139 -1.89 11.17 10.86
C GLU A 139 -1.68 12.65 11.23
N LYS A 140 -0.49 13.18 10.91
CA LYS A 140 -0.08 14.54 11.26
C LYS A 140 -0.52 15.61 10.26
N ASN A 141 -1.03 15.21 9.09
CA ASN A 141 -1.23 16.07 7.93
C ASN A 141 0.09 16.78 7.53
N ASP A 142 1.19 16.03 7.53
CA ASP A 142 2.53 16.54 7.25
C ASP A 142 2.76 16.64 5.74
N LEU A 143 2.72 17.86 5.21
CA LEU A 143 2.94 18.15 3.79
C LEU A 143 4.37 17.85 3.33
N GLU A 144 5.35 18.10 4.18
CA GLU A 144 6.75 17.90 3.82
C GLU A 144 7.07 16.41 3.72
N LEU A 145 6.48 15.60 4.62
CA LEU A 145 6.61 14.16 4.54
C LEU A 145 5.83 13.57 3.37
N ALA A 146 4.60 14.05 3.12
CA ALA A 146 3.78 13.60 2.00
C ALA A 146 4.50 13.79 0.65
N ARG A 147 5.13 14.96 0.42
CA ARG A 147 5.89 15.25 -0.80
C ARG A 147 7.16 14.42 -0.97
N LYS A 148 7.76 13.97 0.13
CA LYS A 148 8.97 13.14 0.10
C LYS A 148 8.68 11.68 -0.22
N LEU A 149 7.42 11.25 -0.26
CA LEU A 149 7.09 9.85 -0.55
C LEU A 149 7.58 9.43 -1.92
N GLN A 150 7.54 10.31 -2.91
CA GLN A 150 8.10 10.05 -4.24
C GLN A 150 9.61 9.77 -4.20
N ASP A 151 10.38 10.58 -3.47
CA ASP A 151 11.82 10.37 -3.30
C ASP A 151 12.14 9.08 -2.52
N LEU A 152 11.25 8.68 -1.60
CA LEU A 152 11.39 7.45 -0.83
C LEU A 152 11.09 6.19 -1.63
N ASP A 153 10.33 6.32 -2.74
CA ASP A 153 9.97 5.23 -3.63
C ASP A 153 11.04 4.92 -4.69
N GLU A 154 11.80 5.91 -5.16
CA GLU A 154 12.85 5.73 -6.19
C GLU A 154 13.78 4.51 -5.94
N PRO A 155 14.25 4.23 -4.71
CA PRO A 155 15.06 3.04 -4.44
C PRO A 155 14.33 1.69 -4.64
N ILE A 156 13.02 1.64 -4.46
CA ILE A 156 12.17 0.44 -4.68
C ILE A 156 12.16 0.11 -6.17
N ASP A 157 12.01 1.15 -6.98
CA ASP A 157 12.00 1.11 -8.42
C ASP A 157 13.34 0.61 -9.01
N HIS A 158 14.45 1.05 -8.40
CA HIS A 158 15.78 0.52 -8.70
C HIS A 158 15.95 -0.96 -8.34
N LEU A 159 15.42 -1.40 -7.19
CA LEU A 159 15.47 -2.81 -6.81
C LEU A 159 14.63 -3.69 -7.74
N PHE A 160 13.47 -3.22 -8.20
CA PHE A 160 12.68 -3.94 -9.21
C PHE A 160 13.47 -4.13 -10.52
N LYS A 161 14.11 -3.07 -11.02
CA LYS A 161 15.00 -3.12 -12.21
C LYS A 161 16.22 -4.03 -11.98
N GLN A 162 16.76 -4.08 -10.75
CA GLN A 162 17.84 -4.98 -10.39
C GLN A 162 17.38 -6.44 -10.34
N PHE A 163 16.24 -6.72 -9.70
CA PHE A 163 15.63 -8.03 -9.64
C PHE A 163 15.45 -8.63 -11.04
N PHE A 164 14.89 -7.86 -11.97
CA PHE A 164 14.69 -8.31 -13.35
C PHE A 164 16.00 -8.63 -14.06
N ARG A 165 17.05 -7.83 -13.83
CA ARG A 165 18.39 -8.08 -14.41
C ARG A 165 19.04 -9.34 -13.85
N GLU A 166 18.91 -9.60 -12.54
CA GLU A 166 19.45 -10.83 -11.95
C GLU A 166 18.67 -12.06 -12.41
N LEU A 167 17.34 -11.97 -12.50
CA LEU A 167 16.51 -13.05 -13.05
C LEU A 167 16.89 -13.38 -14.50
N ALA A 168 17.12 -12.38 -15.34
CA ALA A 168 17.48 -12.57 -16.75
C ALA A 168 18.86 -13.21 -16.97
N ARG A 169 19.72 -13.26 -15.94
CA ARG A 169 21.03 -13.91 -16.01
C ARG A 169 20.97 -15.40 -15.69
N LEU A 170 19.85 -15.89 -15.19
CA LEU A 170 19.66 -17.31 -14.88
C LEU A 170 19.64 -18.08 -16.21
N GLN A 171 20.51 -19.09 -16.34
CA GLN A 171 20.59 -19.98 -17.49
C GLN A 171 20.00 -21.34 -17.13
N ASP A 172 19.27 -21.94 -18.09
CA ASP A 172 18.69 -23.29 -18.12
C ASP A 172 17.62 -23.67 -17.05
N GLU A 173 16.50 -24.22 -17.54
CA GLU A 173 15.46 -25.01 -16.84
C GLU A 173 14.93 -24.53 -15.48
N GLU A 174 15.02 -23.24 -15.14
CA GLU A 174 14.33 -22.75 -13.95
C GLU A 174 12.81 -22.85 -14.09
N ASP A 175 12.17 -23.20 -12.97
CA ASP A 175 10.72 -23.33 -12.86
C ASP A 175 10.06 -21.99 -13.25
N ILE A 176 9.52 -21.93 -14.47
CA ILE A 176 8.86 -20.73 -15.02
C ILE A 176 7.77 -20.22 -14.09
N GLU A 177 7.09 -21.13 -13.38
CA GLU A 177 6.04 -20.76 -12.44
C GLU A 177 6.62 -20.13 -11.17
N TRP A 178 7.78 -20.58 -10.70
CA TRP A 178 8.53 -19.90 -9.64
C TRP A 178 8.97 -18.51 -10.09
N ALA A 179 9.68 -18.42 -11.22
CA ALA A 179 10.23 -17.17 -11.74
C ALA A 179 9.14 -16.12 -11.97
N SER A 180 8.03 -16.51 -12.61
CA SER A 180 6.88 -15.62 -12.82
C SER A 180 6.23 -15.16 -11.52
N SER A 181 6.12 -16.04 -10.51
CA SER A 181 5.60 -15.69 -9.20
C SER A 181 6.49 -14.67 -8.49
N MET A 182 7.82 -14.78 -8.60
CA MET A 182 8.75 -13.84 -7.99
C MET A 182 8.75 -12.47 -8.70
N VAL A 183 8.68 -12.45 -10.04
CA VAL A 183 8.52 -11.20 -10.81
C VAL A 183 7.24 -10.47 -10.40
N LEU A 184 6.13 -11.20 -10.30
CA LEU A 184 4.85 -10.62 -9.88
C LEU A 184 4.93 -10.09 -8.46
N ALA A 185 5.54 -10.82 -7.52
CA ALA A 185 5.71 -10.35 -6.16
C ALA A 185 6.54 -9.05 -6.09
N SER A 186 7.65 -8.98 -6.82
CA SER A 186 8.48 -7.76 -6.90
C SER A 186 7.71 -6.60 -7.55
N ARG A 187 6.89 -6.86 -8.57
CA ARG A 187 6.01 -5.84 -9.17
C ARG A 187 4.91 -5.37 -8.22
N TYR A 188 4.32 -6.28 -7.44
CA TYR A 188 3.29 -5.92 -6.48
C TYR A 188 3.83 -5.05 -5.34
N LEU A 189 5.09 -5.27 -4.92
CA LEU A 189 5.76 -4.40 -3.96
C LEU A 189 5.96 -2.98 -4.48
N GLU A 190 6.35 -2.81 -5.75
CA GLU A 190 6.41 -1.49 -6.39
C GLU A 190 5.03 -0.84 -6.44
N ARG A 191 3.99 -1.56 -6.88
CA ARG A 191 2.62 -1.03 -6.91
C ARG A 191 2.07 -0.63 -5.53
N ILE A 192 2.48 -1.30 -4.46
CA ILE A 192 2.12 -0.90 -3.09
C ILE A 192 2.76 0.45 -2.75
N ALA A 193 4.00 0.68 -3.17
CA ALA A 193 4.68 1.95 -2.95
C ALA A 193 4.10 3.08 -3.84
N ASP A 194 3.76 2.79 -5.10
CA ASP A 194 3.03 3.73 -5.98
C ASP A 194 1.74 4.23 -5.31
N HIS A 195 0.94 3.31 -4.75
CA HIS A 195 -0.27 3.69 -4.04
C HIS A 195 0.00 4.54 -2.80
N ALA A 196 1.17 4.38 -2.15
CA ALA A 196 1.54 5.22 -1.03
C ALA A 196 1.89 6.65 -1.49
N VAL A 197 2.52 6.79 -2.67
CA VAL A 197 2.76 8.08 -3.32
C VAL A 197 1.43 8.76 -3.71
N ASP A 198 0.49 8.01 -4.33
CA ASP A 198 -0.86 8.51 -4.66
C ASP A 198 -1.60 9.03 -3.40
N ILE A 199 -1.44 8.35 -2.28
CA ILE A 199 -1.97 8.79 -0.98
C ILE A 199 -1.25 10.06 -0.50
N GLY A 200 0.07 10.16 -0.69
CA GLY A 200 0.85 11.38 -0.45
C GLY A 200 0.28 12.60 -1.15
N ASP A 201 0.07 12.49 -2.46
CA ASP A 201 -0.55 13.54 -3.27
C ASP A 201 -1.95 13.87 -2.78
N ARG A 202 -2.71 12.85 -2.38
CA ARG A 202 -4.04 13.04 -1.80
C ARG A 202 -3.98 13.80 -0.48
N ILE A 203 -2.99 13.54 0.39
CA ILE A 203 -2.78 14.28 1.65
C ILE A 203 -2.47 15.74 1.35
N THR A 204 -1.61 16.00 0.35
CA THR A 204 -1.31 17.37 -0.10
C THR A 204 -2.56 18.10 -0.55
N TYR A 205 -3.40 17.46 -1.38
CA TYR A 205 -4.69 18.02 -1.78
C TYR A 205 -5.64 18.24 -0.61
N MET A 206 -5.72 17.28 0.32
CA MET A 206 -6.59 17.35 1.49
C MET A 206 -6.29 18.60 2.33
N VAL A 207 -5.01 18.91 2.53
CA VAL A 207 -4.54 20.05 3.32
C VAL A 207 -4.62 21.37 2.55
N THR A 208 -4.12 21.41 1.32
CA THR A 208 -3.96 22.65 0.54
C THR A 208 -5.18 23.03 -0.29
N GLY A 209 -5.97 22.03 -0.71
CA GLY A 209 -7.04 22.16 -1.69
C GLY A 209 -6.57 22.25 -3.15
N GLN A 210 -5.29 21.98 -3.42
CA GLN A 210 -4.69 22.01 -4.75
C GLN A 210 -4.08 20.64 -5.08
N PHE A 211 -4.26 20.18 -6.32
CA PHE A 211 -3.50 19.06 -6.84
C PHE A 211 -2.13 19.58 -7.27
N GLU A 212 -1.05 18.89 -6.90
CA GLU A 212 0.25 19.18 -7.50
C GLU A 212 0.22 18.70 -8.95
N ALA A 213 0.67 19.56 -9.87
CA ALA A 213 0.82 19.15 -11.25
C ALA A 213 2.00 18.15 -11.31
N PRO A 214 1.88 17.04 -12.06
CA PRO A 214 3.03 16.18 -12.28
C PRO A 214 4.16 17.03 -12.88
N PRO A 215 5.42 16.80 -12.50
CA PRO A 215 6.54 17.49 -13.11
C PRO A 215 6.45 17.31 -14.63
N GLU A 216 6.62 18.39 -15.39
CA GLU A 216 6.67 18.32 -16.85
C GLU A 216 7.79 17.33 -17.24
N GLU A 217 7.43 16.20 -17.86
CA GLU A 217 8.41 15.29 -18.43
C GLU A 217 9.20 16.07 -19.49
N GLU A 218 10.49 16.34 -19.25
CA GLU A 218 11.38 16.85 -20.29
C GLU A 218 11.44 15.80 -21.42
N ALA A 219 10.82 16.15 -22.55
CA ALA A 219 10.69 15.33 -23.75
C ALA A 219 12.03 15.02 -24.46
#